data_AF-A0A1D6H858-F1
#
_entry.id   AF-A0A1D6H858-F1
#
_cell.length_a   1.000
_cell.length_b   1.000
_cell.length_c   1.000
_cell.angle_alpha   90.00
_cell.angle_beta   90.00
_cell.angle_gamma   90.00
#
_symmetry.space_group_name_H-M   'P 1'
#
loop_
_entity.id
_entity.type
_entity.pdbx_description
1 polymer ?
#
loop_
_entity_poly.entity_id
_entity_poly.type
_entity_poly.pdbx_seq_one_letter_code
_entity_poly.pdbx_strand_id
1 'polypeptide(L)'
;MLFTENNLTRFVFPDKPDLQDLQYFLEFQVPLQWAPMFNELVLGPQRRKGSYPSMQFRFLGPKLHVSTSQVPSSQKPVVGLRLYLEGRKCNRLAIHVQHLSSVPSMIADSVASSMSEWRESQDNDPGYIEAIQWKNYSCVCTSAIKYNPEWHKRAPGGVFIVTGAQLVSKGAWAKKVLHLRLLYTHIPNCTIQRTEWRNAPAASQKGSFLTTISTTLSSPFTQRADTHQAKHEPAVQLNSGVYPDGPPVPLRSRKLLKFVDISEVVKGPHDVPGHWLVIAAKLVKEGGKIGIHVKFALLGYEGQSQGNSFMS
;
A
#
# COMPACT_ATOMS: atom_id res chain seq x y z
N MET A 1 -30.62 46.02 22.64
CA MET A 1 -29.69 45.30 23.53
C MET A 1 -30.42 44.07 24.03
N LEU A 2 -30.07 42.83 23.72
CA LEU A 2 -28.83 42.23 23.24
C LEU A 2 -29.20 41.10 22.27
N PHE A 3 -28.58 41.05 21.10
CA PHE A 3 -28.48 39.84 20.31
C PHE A 3 -27.32 39.03 20.91
N THR A 4 -27.61 37.84 21.45
CA THR A 4 -26.57 36.89 21.85
C THR A 4 -26.30 35.91 20.71
N GLU A 5 -25.02 35.79 20.41
CA GLU A 5 -24.40 35.22 19.21
C GLU A 5 -24.53 33.70 19.08
N ASN A 6 -24.81 33.27 17.85
CA ASN A 6 -24.13 32.22 17.08
C ASN A 6 -23.79 30.88 17.77
N ASN A 7 -24.79 30.00 17.90
CA ASN A 7 -24.57 28.56 17.81
C ASN A 7 -24.61 28.15 16.33
N LEU A 8 -23.51 28.35 15.60
CA LEU A 8 -23.32 27.73 14.29
C LEU A 8 -23.03 26.24 14.51
N THR A 9 -24.07 25.42 14.43
CA THR A 9 -23.95 23.98 14.19
C THR A 9 -23.11 23.77 12.94
N ARG A 10 -21.86 23.33 13.13
CA ARG A 10 -20.95 22.95 12.05
C ARG A 10 -21.58 21.77 11.31
N PHE A 11 -22.17 22.02 10.14
CA PHE A 11 -22.64 20.97 9.26
C PHE A 11 -21.42 20.20 8.74
N VAL A 12 -21.04 19.14 9.46
CA VAL A 12 -20.00 18.21 9.02
C VAL A 12 -20.64 17.31 7.96
N PHE A 13 -20.37 17.60 6.69
CA PHE A 13 -20.70 16.68 5.61
C PHE A 13 -19.70 15.51 5.68
N PRO A 14 -20.14 14.25 5.85
CA PRO A 14 -19.24 13.09 6.01
C PRO A 14 -18.22 12.94 4.86
N ASP A 15 -18.58 13.43 3.67
CA ASP A 15 -17.80 13.27 2.44
C ASP A 15 -16.93 14.49 2.10
N LYS A 16 -16.87 15.52 2.95
CA LYS A 16 -16.09 16.74 2.68
C LYS A 16 -15.04 16.97 3.78
N PRO A 17 -13.78 17.30 3.40
CA PRO A 17 -12.77 17.69 4.37
C PRO A 17 -13.17 18.97 5.10
N ASP A 18 -12.71 19.13 6.33
CA ASP A 18 -12.87 20.37 7.08
C ASP A 18 -12.05 21.50 6.44
N LEU A 19 -12.40 22.75 6.71
CA LEU A 19 -11.76 23.92 6.08
C LEU A 19 -10.25 23.98 6.35
N GLN A 20 -9.82 23.51 7.53
CA GLN A 20 -8.40 23.42 7.90
C GLN A 20 -7.64 22.36 7.11
N ASP A 21 -8.31 21.27 6.74
CA ASP A 21 -7.72 20.16 5.98
C ASP A 21 -7.82 20.35 4.47
N LEU A 22 -8.63 21.30 4.00
CA LEU A 22 -8.93 21.49 2.58
C LEU A 22 -7.67 21.76 1.75
N GLN A 23 -6.76 22.60 2.26
CA GLN A 23 -5.50 22.89 1.58
C GLN A 23 -4.67 21.62 1.40
N TYR A 24 -4.56 20.80 2.46
CA TYR A 24 -3.81 19.55 2.42
C TYR A 24 -4.48 18.53 1.51
N PHE A 25 -5.80 18.42 1.58
CA PHE A 25 -6.60 17.57 0.71
C PHE A 25 -6.31 17.86 -0.78
N LEU A 26 -6.24 19.13 -1.17
CA LEU A 26 -5.99 19.55 -2.55
C LEU A 26 -4.59 19.15 -3.04
N GLU A 27 -3.55 19.30 -2.22
CA GLU A 27 -2.19 18.88 -2.61
C GLU A 27 -2.07 17.36 -2.78
N PHE A 28 -2.94 16.60 -2.12
CA PHE A 28 -2.99 15.14 -2.24
C PHE A 28 -3.86 14.65 -3.40
N GLN A 29 -4.56 15.53 -4.14
CA GLN A 29 -5.32 15.19 -5.36
C GLN A 29 -4.41 14.96 -6.58
N VAL A 30 -3.35 14.18 -6.39
CA VAL A 30 -2.41 13.80 -7.43
C VAL A 30 -2.59 12.30 -7.76
N PRO A 31 -2.30 11.86 -8.99
CA PRO A 31 -2.38 10.45 -9.34
C PRO A 31 -1.58 9.55 -8.39
N LEU A 32 -2.17 8.43 -8.01
CA LEU A 32 -1.48 7.40 -7.23
C LEU A 32 -0.75 6.43 -8.17
N GLN A 33 0.47 6.05 -7.81
CA GLN A 33 1.29 5.12 -8.58
C GLN A 33 1.77 3.97 -7.71
N TRP A 34 1.82 2.78 -8.28
CA TRP A 34 2.42 1.61 -7.66
C TRP A 34 3.87 1.47 -8.11
N ALA A 35 4.76 1.27 -7.13
CA ALA A 35 6.14 0.85 -7.34
C ALA A 35 6.32 -0.60 -6.83
N PRO A 36 7.08 -1.44 -7.56
CA PRO A 36 7.51 -1.24 -8.94
C PRO A 36 6.30 -1.17 -9.89
N MET A 37 6.43 -0.44 -10.99
CA MET A 37 5.35 -0.41 -11.99
C MET A 37 5.23 -1.78 -12.66
N PHE A 38 4.01 -2.23 -12.92
CA PHE A 38 3.77 -3.56 -13.52
C PHE A 38 4.55 -3.74 -14.83
N ASN A 39 4.67 -2.69 -15.64
CA ASN A 39 5.38 -2.76 -16.92
C ASN A 39 6.90 -2.93 -16.78
N GLU A 40 7.50 -2.40 -15.70
CA GLU A 40 8.94 -2.57 -15.43
C GLU A 40 9.29 -4.02 -15.08
N LEU A 41 8.36 -4.74 -14.44
CA LEU A 41 8.53 -6.16 -14.11
C LEU A 41 8.52 -7.07 -15.36
N VAL A 42 7.82 -6.65 -16.42
CA VAL A 42 7.65 -7.43 -17.66
C VAL A 42 8.71 -7.07 -18.71
N LEU A 43 9.11 -5.80 -18.80
CA LEU A 43 9.98 -5.28 -19.87
C LEU A 43 11.42 -4.97 -19.45
N GLY A 44 11.73 -4.90 -18.15
CA GLY A 44 13.08 -4.63 -17.68
C GLY A 44 14.04 -5.81 -17.92
N PRO A 45 15.34 -5.59 -18.18
CA PRO A 45 16.32 -6.67 -18.12
C PRO A 45 16.21 -7.31 -16.74
N GLN A 46 15.76 -8.57 -16.69
CA GLN A 46 15.68 -9.36 -15.47
C GLN A 46 17.03 -9.25 -14.77
N ARG A 47 17.13 -8.38 -13.75
CA ARG A 47 18.37 -8.14 -13.03
C ARG A 47 18.89 -9.51 -12.61
N ARG A 48 20.16 -9.74 -12.99
CA ARG A 48 20.88 -11.02 -13.04
C ARG A 48 20.36 -12.05 -12.04
N LYS A 49 20.18 -13.28 -12.54
CA LYS A 49 20.05 -14.61 -11.89
C LYS A 49 20.68 -14.71 -10.47
N GLY A 50 20.18 -13.96 -9.51
CA GLY A 50 20.38 -14.23 -8.09
C GLY A 50 19.41 -15.33 -7.70
N SER A 51 19.88 -16.31 -6.93
CA SER A 51 19.00 -17.30 -6.33
C SER A 51 18.09 -16.57 -5.33
N TYR A 52 16.79 -16.47 -5.63
CA TYR A 52 15.83 -15.90 -4.68
C TYR A 52 15.67 -16.84 -3.49
N PRO A 53 15.78 -16.35 -2.24
CA PRO A 53 15.51 -17.16 -1.08
C PRO A 53 14.09 -17.73 -1.19
N SER A 54 13.94 -19.03 -0.96
CA SER A 54 12.65 -19.71 -1.03
C SER A 54 12.21 -20.19 0.33
N MET A 55 10.90 -20.06 0.57
CA MET A 55 10.17 -20.58 1.71
C MET A 55 9.33 -21.78 1.26
N GLN A 56 9.20 -22.77 2.13
CA GLN A 56 8.39 -23.96 1.92
C GLN A 56 7.43 -24.13 3.08
N PHE A 57 6.19 -24.52 2.78
CA PHE A 57 5.14 -24.66 3.79
C PHE A 57 4.92 -26.11 4.25
N ARG A 58 5.62 -27.06 3.63
CA ARG A 58 5.61 -28.51 3.93
C ARG A 58 6.81 -29.19 3.26
N PHE A 59 7.22 -30.34 3.79
CA PHE A 59 8.23 -31.20 3.15
C PHE A 59 7.77 -31.57 1.72
N LEU A 60 8.64 -31.39 0.72
CA LEU A 60 8.33 -31.56 -0.72
C LEU A 60 7.18 -30.67 -1.24
N GLY A 61 6.91 -29.55 -0.57
CA GLY A 61 5.85 -28.63 -0.91
C GLY A 61 6.18 -27.61 -2.02
N PRO A 62 5.19 -26.79 -2.43
CA PRO A 62 5.45 -25.67 -3.31
C PRO A 62 6.41 -24.67 -2.64
N LYS A 63 7.35 -24.14 -3.43
CA LYS A 63 8.33 -23.14 -3.02
C LYS A 63 7.82 -21.74 -3.36
N LEU A 64 7.73 -20.87 -2.35
CA LEU A 64 7.50 -19.44 -2.51
C LEU A 64 8.84 -18.73 -2.45
N HIS A 65 9.28 -18.16 -3.57
CA HIS A 65 10.47 -17.31 -3.61
C HIS A 65 10.13 -15.95 -3.01
N VAL A 66 11.09 -15.31 -2.34
CA VAL A 66 10.94 -13.96 -1.78
C VAL A 66 11.80 -13.00 -2.59
N SER A 67 11.18 -11.97 -3.14
CA SER A 67 11.89 -10.86 -3.76
C SER A 67 12.44 -9.96 -2.66
N THR A 68 13.78 -9.87 -2.59
CA THR A 68 14.48 -9.00 -1.64
C THR A 68 14.89 -7.67 -2.28
N SER A 69 14.26 -7.29 -3.40
CA SER A 69 14.47 -5.98 -4.02
C SER A 69 13.94 -4.87 -3.13
N GLN A 70 14.71 -3.78 -2.99
CA GLN A 70 14.23 -2.56 -2.37
C GLN A 70 13.25 -1.88 -3.32
N VAL A 71 12.13 -1.41 -2.76
CA VAL A 71 11.10 -0.66 -3.49
C VAL A 71 11.01 0.74 -2.88
N PRO A 72 11.93 1.66 -3.23
CA PRO A 72 11.84 3.05 -2.83
C PRO A 72 10.80 3.79 -3.69
N SER A 73 10.18 4.82 -3.14
CA SER A 73 9.27 5.73 -3.85
C SER A 73 9.96 7.01 -4.33
N SER A 74 11.30 7.04 -4.37
CA SER A 74 12.10 8.25 -4.66
C SER A 74 11.68 9.43 -3.77
N GLN A 75 11.56 9.16 -2.46
CA GLN A 75 11.11 10.09 -1.42
C GLN A 75 9.63 10.54 -1.54
N LYS A 76 8.86 10.05 -2.52
CA LYS A 76 7.43 10.37 -2.62
C LYS A 76 6.66 9.72 -1.46
N PRO A 77 5.74 10.45 -0.81
CA PRO A 77 5.02 9.89 0.33
C PRO A 77 4.21 8.64 -0.04
N VAL A 78 4.27 7.63 0.82
CA VAL A 78 3.55 6.36 0.63
C VAL A 78 2.17 6.44 1.25
N VAL A 79 1.17 6.03 0.48
CA VAL A 79 -0.26 6.02 0.83
C VAL A 79 -0.84 4.60 0.92
N GLY A 80 -0.03 3.58 0.64
CA GLY A 80 -0.49 2.19 0.74
C GLY A 80 0.59 1.16 0.48
N LEU A 81 0.32 -0.07 0.92
CA LEU A 81 1.18 -1.22 0.71
C LEU A 81 0.33 -2.44 0.31
N ARG A 82 0.92 -3.33 -0.49
CA ARG A 82 0.34 -4.66 -0.77
C ARG A 82 1.43 -5.71 -0.94
N LEU A 83 1.09 -6.96 -0.62
CA LEU A 83 1.88 -8.11 -1.04
C LEU A 83 1.44 -8.53 -2.45
N TYR A 84 2.40 -8.99 -3.25
CA TYR A 84 2.13 -9.37 -4.63
C TYR A 84 2.88 -10.65 -5.04
N LEU A 85 2.32 -11.43 -5.95
CA LEU A 85 2.96 -12.64 -6.49
C LEU A 85 3.43 -12.39 -7.93
N GLU A 86 4.74 -12.16 -8.06
CA GLU A 86 5.40 -11.84 -9.31
C GLU A 86 5.89 -13.07 -10.10
N GLY A 87 6.28 -12.81 -11.35
CA GLY A 87 6.89 -13.75 -12.28
C GLY A 87 5.87 -14.63 -13.01
N ARG A 88 6.31 -15.26 -14.10
CA ARG A 88 5.46 -16.11 -14.97
C ARG A 88 4.76 -17.26 -14.22
N LYS A 89 5.33 -17.69 -13.09
CA LYS A 89 4.80 -18.78 -12.25
C LYS A 89 3.99 -18.26 -11.06
N CYS A 90 3.88 -16.95 -10.84
CA CYS A 90 3.25 -16.32 -9.67
C CYS A 90 3.71 -16.96 -8.35
N ASN A 91 5.02 -17.20 -8.25
CA ASN A 91 5.64 -17.90 -7.12
C ASN A 91 6.74 -17.09 -6.46
N ARG A 92 6.78 -15.78 -6.74
CA ARG A 92 7.70 -14.83 -6.12
C ARG A 92 6.91 -13.81 -5.32
N LEU A 93 6.96 -13.90 -4.01
CA LEU A 93 6.41 -12.92 -3.10
C LEU A 93 7.23 -11.63 -3.18
N ALA A 94 6.57 -10.53 -3.47
CA ALA A 94 7.12 -9.18 -3.47
C ALA A 94 6.23 -8.25 -2.63
N ILE A 95 6.77 -7.09 -2.28
CA ILE A 95 6.03 -5.99 -1.67
C ILE A 95 5.95 -4.85 -2.68
N HIS A 96 4.75 -4.32 -2.88
CA HIS A 96 4.51 -3.14 -3.70
C HIS A 96 4.09 -1.98 -2.82
N VAL A 97 4.49 -0.78 -3.24
CA VAL A 97 4.30 0.47 -2.51
C VAL A 97 3.45 1.40 -3.37
N GLN A 98 2.33 1.88 -2.83
CA GLN A 98 1.54 2.92 -3.49
C GLN A 98 2.00 4.27 -2.96
N HIS A 99 2.40 5.16 -3.86
CA HIS A 99 2.88 6.49 -3.52
C HIS A 99 2.21 7.54 -4.40
N LEU A 100 2.28 8.79 -3.97
CA LEU A 100 1.86 9.94 -4.77
C LEU A 100 2.73 10.04 -6.05
N SER A 101 2.16 10.47 -7.18
CA SER A 101 2.95 10.69 -8.41
C SER A 101 3.92 11.86 -8.28
N SER A 102 3.58 12.85 -7.46
CA SER A 102 4.36 14.04 -7.15
C SER A 102 4.39 14.26 -5.63
N VAL A 103 5.44 14.92 -5.14
CA VAL A 103 5.55 15.31 -3.73
C VAL A 103 4.67 16.55 -3.50
N PRO A 104 3.86 16.61 -2.43
CA PRO A 104 3.10 17.80 -2.06
C PRO A 104 4.03 19.01 -1.86
N SER A 105 3.63 20.18 -2.36
CA SER A 105 4.44 21.41 -2.32
C SER A 105 4.81 21.79 -0.89
N MET A 106 3.91 21.58 0.07
CA MET A 106 4.14 21.93 1.48
C MET A 106 5.31 21.16 2.12
N ILE A 107 5.73 20.02 1.56
CA ILE A 107 6.86 19.22 2.06
C ILE A 107 7.99 19.01 1.05
N ALA A 108 7.89 19.55 -0.16
CA ALA A 108 8.83 19.26 -1.26
C ALA A 108 10.28 19.59 -0.90
N ASP A 109 10.55 20.80 -0.41
CA ASP A 109 11.90 21.24 -0.03
C ASP A 109 12.46 20.46 1.16
N SER A 110 11.56 20.17 2.10
CA SER A 110 11.87 19.45 3.33
C SER A 110 12.29 18.00 3.03
N VAL A 111 11.59 17.35 2.11
CA VAL A 111 11.85 15.97 1.70
C VAL A 111 13.14 15.85 0.88
N ALA A 112 13.49 16.84 0.05
CA ALA A 112 14.71 16.78 -0.76
C ALA A 112 16.00 16.72 0.07
N SER A 113 16.05 17.44 1.20
CA SER A 113 17.21 17.47 2.12
C SER A 113 17.07 16.49 3.30
N SER A 114 15.97 15.76 3.37
CA SER A 114 15.63 14.94 4.52
C SER A 114 16.53 13.73 4.73
N MET A 115 16.74 13.41 6.00
CA MET A 115 17.32 12.15 6.44
C MET A 115 16.41 10.98 6.08
N SER A 116 16.98 9.94 5.48
CA SER A 116 16.25 8.69 5.21
C SER A 116 17.00 7.46 5.73
N GLU A 117 16.30 6.61 6.48
CA GLU A 117 16.90 5.41 7.09
C GLU A 117 16.01 4.19 6.98
N TRP A 118 16.63 3.05 6.68
CA TRP A 118 15.95 1.76 6.64
C TRP A 118 15.85 1.14 8.03
N ARG A 119 14.65 0.70 8.41
CA ARG A 119 14.41 -0.07 9.64
C ARG A 119 13.78 -1.41 9.33
N GLU A 120 14.34 -2.45 9.94
CA GLU A 120 13.83 -3.82 9.86
C GLU A 120 12.99 -4.18 11.09
N SER A 121 12.10 -5.17 10.94
CA SER A 121 11.45 -5.84 12.05
C SER A 121 12.46 -6.45 13.03
N GLN A 122 12.17 -6.37 14.33
CA GLN A 122 13.02 -6.93 15.37
C GLN A 122 12.93 -8.47 15.39
N ASP A 123 14.08 -9.12 15.55
CA ASP A 123 14.22 -10.59 15.59
C ASP A 123 14.56 -11.11 17.00
N ASN A 124 14.65 -10.22 17.99
CA ASN A 124 15.13 -10.57 19.33
C ASN A 124 14.08 -11.29 20.19
N ASP A 125 12.79 -11.09 19.90
CA ASP A 125 11.70 -11.64 20.69
C ASP A 125 10.98 -12.74 19.88
N PRO A 126 11.07 -14.01 20.31
CA PRO A 126 10.43 -15.12 19.61
C PRO A 126 8.90 -15.02 19.64
N GLY A 127 8.30 -14.20 20.52
CA GLY A 127 6.86 -13.97 20.58
C GLY A 127 6.28 -13.34 19.31
N TYR A 128 7.11 -12.66 18.50
CA TYR A 128 6.70 -12.11 17.21
C TYR A 128 6.96 -13.04 16.02
N ILE A 129 7.43 -14.27 16.23
CA ILE A 129 7.74 -15.20 15.14
C ILE A 129 6.61 -16.24 15.05
N GLU A 130 5.81 -16.12 14.00
CA GLU A 130 4.64 -16.96 13.80
C GLU A 130 4.84 -17.95 12.65
N ALA A 131 4.62 -19.24 12.92
CA ALA A 131 4.60 -20.27 11.89
C ALA A 131 3.30 -20.19 11.08
N ILE A 132 3.41 -20.13 9.75
CA ILE A 132 2.25 -19.86 8.87
C ILE A 132 1.26 -21.04 8.85
N GLN A 133 1.74 -22.26 8.61
CA GLN A 133 0.89 -23.46 8.63
C GLN A 133 1.52 -24.57 9.49
N TRP A 134 2.69 -25.07 9.07
CA TRP A 134 3.38 -26.14 9.77
C TRP A 134 4.39 -25.58 10.77
N LYS A 135 4.36 -26.09 12.01
CA LYS A 135 5.12 -25.57 13.17
C LYS A 135 6.64 -25.41 12.93
N ASN A 136 7.20 -26.15 11.98
CA ASN A 136 8.64 -26.17 11.72
C ASN A 136 9.03 -25.65 10.33
N TYR A 137 8.11 -25.06 9.56
CA TYR A 137 8.39 -24.67 8.18
C TYR A 137 7.87 -23.26 7.88
N SER A 138 8.81 -22.35 7.59
CA SER A 138 8.60 -20.94 7.22
C SER A 138 7.76 -20.14 8.23
N CYS A 139 8.43 -19.21 8.90
CA CYS A 139 7.81 -18.29 9.84
C CYS A 139 7.73 -16.87 9.26
N VAL A 140 6.89 -16.05 9.87
CA VAL A 140 6.77 -14.61 9.58
C VAL A 140 7.03 -13.85 10.87
N CYS A 141 7.83 -12.80 10.79
CA CYS A 141 7.98 -11.86 11.87
C CYS A 141 6.81 -10.87 11.86
N THR A 142 5.97 -10.91 12.89
CA THR A 142 4.79 -10.06 13.08
C THR A 142 5.06 -8.81 13.92
N SER A 143 6.35 -8.51 14.19
CA SER A 143 6.79 -7.31 14.88
C SER A 143 6.46 -6.05 14.08
N ALA A 144 5.86 -5.06 14.73
CA ALA A 144 5.51 -3.80 14.10
C ALA A 144 6.73 -2.89 13.89
N ILE A 145 6.94 -2.47 12.65
CA ILE A 145 8.03 -1.58 12.29
C ILE A 145 7.50 -0.16 12.39
N LYS A 146 7.88 0.54 13.45
CA LYS A 146 7.61 1.98 13.67
C LYS A 146 8.88 2.80 13.39
N TYR A 147 8.84 4.13 13.49
CA TYR A 147 10.06 4.95 13.43
C TYR A 147 10.95 4.73 14.67
N ASN A 148 12.27 4.86 14.53
CA ASN A 148 13.20 4.69 15.66
C ASN A 148 13.21 5.96 16.52
N PRO A 149 12.94 5.87 17.84
CA PRO A 149 13.01 7.02 18.74
C PRO A 149 14.37 7.72 18.74
N GLU A 150 15.46 6.97 18.53
CA GLU A 150 16.83 7.53 18.47
C GLU A 150 17.01 8.51 17.30
N TRP A 151 16.18 8.43 16.26
CA TRP A 151 16.24 9.35 15.13
C TRP A 151 15.79 10.76 15.51
N HIS A 152 14.91 10.92 16.51
CA HIS A 152 14.52 12.24 17.01
C HIS A 152 15.70 12.98 17.65
N LYS A 153 16.72 12.27 18.14
CA LYS A 153 17.93 12.90 18.68
C LYS A 153 18.81 13.50 17.58
N ARG A 154 18.76 12.94 16.36
CA ARG A 154 19.55 13.39 15.20
C ARG A 154 18.81 14.39 14.33
N ALA A 155 17.50 14.25 14.21
CA ALA A 155 16.61 15.16 13.50
C ALA A 155 15.44 15.53 14.43
N PRO A 156 15.62 16.53 15.31
CA PRO A 156 14.57 16.98 16.21
C PRO A 156 13.50 17.76 15.46
N GLY A 157 12.24 17.63 15.91
CA GLY A 157 11.08 18.29 15.31
C GLY A 157 10.64 17.62 14.00
N GLY A 158 9.36 17.31 13.87
CA GLY A 158 8.82 16.65 12.67
C GLY A 158 8.39 15.20 12.86
N VAL A 159 8.06 14.54 11.75
CA VAL A 159 7.52 13.18 11.69
C VAL A 159 8.34 12.32 10.73
N PHE A 160 8.41 11.01 10.99
CA PHE A 160 8.99 10.05 10.07
C PHE A 160 7.89 9.30 9.33
N ILE A 161 7.86 9.44 8.01
CA ILE A 161 6.92 8.72 7.13
C ILE A 161 7.64 7.61 6.38
N VAL A 162 6.89 6.66 5.84
CA VAL A 162 7.44 5.60 4.98
C VAL A 162 7.55 6.09 3.55
N THR A 163 8.70 5.83 2.92
CA THR A 163 9.03 6.15 1.51
C THR A 163 9.60 4.95 0.76
N GLY A 164 9.44 3.76 1.33
CA GLY A 164 9.85 2.54 0.66
C GLY A 164 9.70 1.31 1.52
N ALA A 165 9.76 0.14 0.87
CA ALA A 165 9.63 -1.13 1.54
C ALA A 165 10.51 -2.21 0.90
N GLN A 166 10.81 -3.24 1.68
CA GLN A 166 11.60 -4.38 1.25
C GLN A 166 11.20 -5.62 2.09
N LEU A 167 11.10 -6.77 1.44
CA LEU A 167 11.01 -8.05 2.14
C LEU A 167 12.41 -8.63 2.36
N VAL A 168 12.63 -9.22 3.53
CA VAL A 168 13.91 -9.83 3.90
C VAL A 168 13.64 -11.26 4.35
N SER A 169 14.44 -12.21 3.90
CA SER A 169 14.38 -13.59 4.41
C SER A 169 15.63 -13.86 5.23
N LYS A 170 15.44 -14.22 6.50
CA LYS A 170 16.50 -14.60 7.44
C LYS A 170 16.40 -16.09 7.80
N GLY A 171 17.49 -16.64 8.31
CA GLY A 171 17.54 -18.02 8.83
C GLY A 171 17.99 -19.09 7.83
N ALA A 172 18.30 -20.27 8.39
CA ALA A 172 18.74 -21.44 7.63
C ALA A 172 17.54 -22.27 7.13
N TRP A 173 17.81 -23.21 6.21
CA TRP A 173 16.81 -24.01 5.47
C TRP A 173 15.59 -24.49 6.28
N ALA A 174 15.79 -24.92 7.54
CA ALA A 174 14.73 -25.44 8.41
C ALA A 174 13.91 -24.37 9.16
N LYS A 175 14.43 -23.14 9.35
CA LYS A 175 13.77 -22.07 10.10
C LYS A 175 13.94 -20.73 9.39
N LYS A 176 13.42 -20.65 8.17
CA LYS A 176 13.39 -19.38 7.44
C LYS A 176 12.29 -18.48 8.00
N VAL A 177 12.64 -17.23 8.26
CA VAL A 177 11.72 -16.21 8.76
C VAL A 177 11.62 -15.10 7.71
N LEU A 178 10.39 -14.72 7.37
CA LEU A 178 10.09 -13.56 6.54
C LEU A 178 9.99 -12.32 7.43
N HIS A 179 10.81 -11.33 7.12
CA HIS A 179 10.86 -10.03 7.76
C HIS A 179 10.44 -8.94 6.78
N LEU A 180 9.94 -7.85 7.35
CA LEU A 180 9.67 -6.62 6.62
C LEU A 180 10.73 -5.60 6.99
N ARG A 181 11.07 -4.74 6.03
CA ARG A 181 11.93 -3.58 6.21
C ARG A 181 11.29 -2.38 5.53
N LEU A 182 11.24 -1.25 6.23
CA LEU A 182 10.66 -0.01 5.75
C LEU A 182 11.73 1.06 5.65
N LEU A 183 11.68 1.88 4.60
CA LEU A 183 12.47 3.09 4.48
C LEU A 183 11.67 4.23 5.09
N TYR A 184 12.25 4.90 6.07
CA TYR A 184 11.68 6.08 6.68
C TYR A 184 12.36 7.33 6.17
N THR A 185 11.58 8.39 5.97
CA THR A 185 12.05 9.72 5.62
C THR A 185 11.50 10.71 6.63
N HIS A 186 12.38 11.58 7.13
CA HIS A 186 12.03 12.63 8.06
C HIS A 186 11.35 13.80 7.34
N ILE A 187 10.28 14.33 7.92
CA ILE A 187 9.60 15.54 7.47
C ILE A 187 9.58 16.51 8.66
N PRO A 188 10.40 17.59 8.64
CA PRO A 188 10.35 18.64 9.65
C PRO A 188 9.01 19.37 9.68
N ASN A 189 8.76 20.10 10.77
CA ASN A 189 7.59 20.99 10.94
C ASN A 189 6.23 20.32 10.72
N CYS A 190 6.19 19.00 10.92
CA CYS A 190 4.97 18.21 10.88
C CYS A 190 4.70 17.62 12.25
N THR A 191 3.43 17.44 12.57
CA THR A 191 2.98 16.72 13.78
C THR A 191 2.00 15.63 13.40
N ILE A 192 1.92 14.56 14.20
CA ILE A 192 0.93 13.51 13.98
C ILE A 192 -0.37 13.92 14.66
N GLN A 193 -1.41 14.21 13.89
CA GLN A 193 -2.73 14.57 14.43
C GLN A 193 -3.56 13.34 14.77
N ARG A 194 -3.63 12.37 13.84
CA ARG A 194 -4.43 11.16 13.98
C ARG A 194 -3.66 9.98 13.44
N THR A 195 -3.84 8.80 14.05
CA THR A 195 -3.32 7.56 13.49
C THR A 195 -4.34 6.44 13.49
N GLU A 196 -4.22 5.53 12.53
CA GLU A 196 -5.15 4.42 12.36
C GLU A 196 -4.42 3.20 11.81
N TRP A 197 -4.68 2.03 12.40
CA TRP A 197 -4.28 0.75 11.80
C TRP A 197 -5.39 0.26 10.87
N ARG A 198 -5.02 -0.11 9.66
CA ARG A 198 -5.92 -0.71 8.68
C ARG A 198 -5.36 -2.05 8.24
N ASN A 199 -6.26 -3.00 8.08
CA ASN A 199 -5.97 -4.33 7.58
C ASN A 199 -6.50 -4.42 6.15
N ALA A 200 -6.13 -5.49 5.44
CA ALA A 200 -6.78 -5.81 4.17
C ALA A 200 -8.31 -5.80 4.33
N PRO A 201 -9.07 -5.12 3.45
CA PRO A 201 -10.51 -5.22 3.49
C PRO A 201 -10.87 -6.70 3.34
N ALA A 202 -11.68 -7.21 4.28
CA ALA A 202 -12.11 -8.59 4.24
C ALA A 202 -12.89 -8.79 2.94
N ALA A 203 -12.24 -9.30 1.90
CA ALA A 203 -12.93 -9.84 0.74
C ALA A 203 -13.95 -10.82 1.32
N SER A 204 -15.23 -10.48 1.16
CA SER A 204 -16.36 -11.19 1.74
C SER A 204 -16.06 -12.69 1.80
N GLN A 205 -15.91 -13.23 3.01
CA GLN A 205 -15.82 -14.69 3.26
C GLN A 205 -17.18 -15.39 2.98
N LYS A 206 -18.04 -14.78 2.16
CA LYS A 206 -19.24 -15.35 1.56
C LYS A 206 -19.24 -15.00 0.08
N GLY A 207 -19.06 -16.01 -0.77
CA GLY A 207 -19.36 -15.88 -2.19
C GLY A 207 -18.44 -16.68 -3.09
N SER A 208 -18.80 -17.95 -3.31
CA SER A 208 -18.73 -18.68 -4.58
C SER A 208 -17.68 -18.26 -5.60
N PHE A 209 -16.78 -19.20 -5.92
CA PHE A 209 -15.89 -19.20 -7.08
C PHE A 209 -16.62 -19.29 -8.43
N LEU A 210 -17.65 -18.47 -8.68
CA LEU A 210 -18.35 -18.44 -9.95
C LEU A 210 -18.80 -17.00 -10.27
N THR A 211 -17.89 -16.20 -10.81
CA THR A 211 -18.27 -15.06 -11.66
C THR A 211 -17.60 -15.21 -13.01
N THR A 212 -18.44 -15.55 -13.98
CA THR A 212 -18.34 -15.14 -15.39
C THR A 212 -17.24 -15.81 -16.21
N ILE A 213 -17.46 -17.08 -16.57
CA ILE A 213 -16.99 -17.61 -17.85
C ILE A 213 -18.20 -17.74 -18.79
N SER A 214 -18.59 -16.63 -19.42
CA SER A 214 -19.41 -16.71 -20.64
C SER A 214 -18.49 -17.09 -21.78
N THR A 215 -18.34 -18.39 -22.00
CA THR A 215 -17.75 -18.97 -23.21
C THR A 215 -18.71 -18.74 -24.38
N THR A 216 -18.37 -17.83 -25.29
CA THR A 216 -19.01 -17.76 -26.61
C THR A 216 -18.41 -18.84 -27.51
N LEU A 217 -19.14 -19.93 -27.74
CA LEU A 217 -18.90 -20.85 -28.85
C LEU A 217 -20.24 -21.31 -29.47
N SER A 218 -20.28 -21.24 -30.80
CA SER A 218 -21.29 -21.75 -31.76
C SER A 218 -22.67 -21.06 -31.75
N SER A 219 -23.30 -20.69 -32.88
CA SER A 219 -23.33 -21.27 -34.24
C SER A 219 -23.88 -20.23 -35.25
N PRO A 220 -23.81 -20.48 -36.57
CA PRO A 220 -24.11 -19.50 -37.62
C PRO A 220 -25.60 -19.45 -38.01
N PHE A 221 -26.00 -18.26 -38.46
CA PHE A 221 -26.94 -17.98 -39.56
C PHE A 221 -28.34 -18.64 -39.53
N THR A 222 -29.34 -17.87 -39.08
CA THR A 222 -30.64 -17.72 -39.77
C THR A 222 -31.26 -16.35 -39.44
N GLN A 223 -32.04 -15.84 -40.41
CA GLN A 223 -32.46 -14.47 -40.67
C GLN A 223 -33.65 -13.91 -39.85
N ARG A 224 -33.74 -12.56 -39.88
CA ARG A 224 -34.93 -11.64 -39.79
C ARG A 224 -35.61 -11.50 -38.42
N ALA A 225 -36.14 -10.35 -37.99
CA ALA A 225 -36.14 -8.94 -38.42
C ALA A 225 -36.71 -8.09 -37.24
N ASP A 226 -36.34 -6.79 -37.19
CA ASP A 226 -37.06 -5.63 -36.61
C ASP A 226 -37.43 -5.59 -35.10
N THR A 227 -37.41 -4.48 -34.35
CA THR A 227 -36.67 -3.19 -34.32
C THR A 227 -36.94 -2.56 -32.93
N HIS A 228 -35.91 -1.95 -32.33
CA HIS A 228 -35.90 -0.86 -31.32
C HIS A 228 -36.66 -0.96 -29.97
N GLN A 229 -35.92 -1.32 -28.91
CA GLN A 229 -36.10 -0.79 -27.54
C GLN A 229 -35.10 0.36 -27.30
N ALA A 230 -35.59 1.53 -26.87
CA ALA A 230 -34.76 2.60 -26.35
C ALA A 230 -34.73 2.52 -24.81
N LYS A 231 -33.54 2.30 -24.22
CA LYS A 231 -33.33 2.48 -22.78
C LYS A 231 -31.91 2.98 -22.49
N HIS A 232 -31.84 4.25 -22.13
CA HIS A 232 -30.84 4.97 -21.31
C HIS A 232 -29.46 4.30 -21.12
N GLU A 233 -28.45 4.86 -21.79
CA GLU A 233 -27.05 4.83 -21.36
C GLU A 233 -26.81 5.86 -20.24
N PRO A 234 -26.08 5.53 -19.16
CA PRO A 234 -25.32 6.50 -18.40
C PRO A 234 -23.92 6.70 -18.99
N ALA A 235 -23.47 7.95 -18.94
CA ALA A 235 -22.30 8.49 -19.59
C ALA A 235 -21.03 7.64 -19.43
N VAL A 236 -20.46 7.27 -20.58
CA VAL A 236 -19.09 6.78 -20.71
C VAL A 236 -18.14 7.90 -20.31
N GLN A 237 -17.61 7.84 -19.09
CA GLN A 237 -16.42 8.60 -18.72
C GLN A 237 -15.21 7.99 -19.44
N LEU A 238 -14.90 8.58 -20.59
CA LEU A 238 -13.67 8.43 -21.33
C LEU A 238 -12.48 8.90 -20.47
N ASN A 239 -11.83 7.97 -19.77
CA ASN A 239 -10.46 8.15 -19.32
C ASN A 239 -9.64 6.90 -19.66
N SER A 240 -8.68 7.15 -20.54
CA SER A 240 -7.73 6.25 -21.19
C SER A 240 -7.05 5.21 -20.27
N GLY A 241 -7.05 3.95 -20.74
CA GLY A 241 -5.85 3.10 -20.71
C GLY A 241 -5.46 2.37 -19.41
N VAL A 242 -6.35 2.21 -18.44
CA VAL A 242 -6.04 1.49 -17.19
C VAL A 242 -6.92 0.24 -17.07
N TYR A 243 -6.29 -0.94 -16.95
CA TYR A 243 -6.96 -2.20 -16.67
C TYR A 243 -7.69 -2.09 -15.31
N PRO A 244 -9.03 -2.11 -15.26
CA PRO A 244 -9.77 -1.99 -14.01
C PRO A 244 -9.54 -3.20 -13.08
N ASP A 245 -9.25 -4.38 -13.65
CA ASP A 245 -9.10 -5.63 -12.91
C ASP A 245 -7.64 -6.06 -12.67
N GLY A 246 -6.68 -5.20 -13.01
CA GLY A 246 -5.28 -5.58 -13.04
C GLY A 246 -4.98 -6.69 -14.07
N PRO A 247 -3.73 -7.15 -14.16
CA PRO A 247 -3.33 -8.17 -15.12
C PRO A 247 -3.96 -9.54 -14.77
N PRO A 248 -4.47 -10.30 -15.75
CA PRO A 248 -5.12 -11.58 -15.50
C PRO A 248 -4.16 -12.55 -14.81
N VAL A 249 -4.57 -13.03 -13.63
CA VAL A 249 -3.76 -13.93 -12.81
C VAL A 249 -3.69 -15.30 -13.50
N PRO A 250 -2.51 -15.83 -13.88
CA PRO A 250 -2.38 -17.15 -14.49
C PRO A 250 -2.96 -18.25 -13.58
N LEU A 251 -3.71 -19.20 -14.16
CA LEU A 251 -4.43 -20.29 -13.48
C LEU A 251 -3.59 -21.18 -12.52
N ARG A 252 -2.25 -21.12 -12.58
CA ARG A 252 -1.32 -21.83 -11.67
C ARG A 252 -1.03 -21.09 -10.35
N SER A 253 -1.44 -19.83 -10.23
CA SER A 253 -1.34 -18.98 -9.03
C SER A 253 -2.13 -19.51 -7.83
N ARG A 254 -3.21 -20.28 -8.07
CA ARG A 254 -4.13 -20.79 -7.04
C ARG A 254 -3.45 -21.56 -5.90
N LYS A 255 -2.33 -22.26 -6.17
CA LYS A 255 -1.64 -23.06 -5.15
C LYS A 255 -0.87 -22.22 -4.11
N LEU A 256 -0.41 -21.02 -4.46
CA LEU A 256 0.36 -20.14 -3.56
C LEU A 256 -0.46 -18.98 -3.00
N LEU A 257 -1.52 -18.54 -3.71
CA LEU A 257 -2.50 -17.58 -3.19
C LEU A 257 -3.21 -18.05 -1.91
N LYS A 258 -3.23 -19.35 -1.63
CA LYS A 258 -3.73 -19.88 -0.35
C LYS A 258 -2.84 -19.57 0.85
N PHE A 259 -1.61 -19.08 0.62
CA PHE A 259 -0.65 -18.73 1.67
C PHE A 259 -0.36 -17.24 1.75
N VAL A 260 -0.86 -16.42 0.81
CA VAL A 260 -0.56 -14.99 0.76
C VAL A 260 -1.86 -14.23 0.52
N ASP A 261 -2.14 -13.25 1.36
CA ASP A 261 -3.15 -12.25 1.11
C ASP A 261 -2.56 -11.14 0.25
N ILE A 262 -3.11 -10.97 -0.96
CA ILE A 262 -2.66 -9.98 -1.96
C ILE A 262 -3.54 -8.73 -1.95
N SER A 263 -4.45 -8.61 -0.99
CA SER A 263 -5.34 -7.47 -0.85
C SER A 263 -4.55 -6.18 -0.60
N GLU A 264 -5.04 -5.08 -1.16
CA GLU A 264 -4.41 -3.78 -1.04
C GLU A 264 -4.80 -3.11 0.27
N VAL A 265 -3.81 -2.57 0.98
CA VAL A 265 -4.03 -1.77 2.19
C VAL A 265 -3.62 -0.34 1.89
N VAL A 266 -4.60 0.45 1.47
CA VAL A 266 -4.41 1.82 0.97
C VAL A 266 -5.27 2.77 1.78
N LYS A 267 -4.81 4.01 1.94
CA LYS A 267 -5.60 5.12 2.46
C LYS A 267 -5.12 6.40 1.79
N GLY A 268 -6.03 7.14 1.15
CA GLY A 268 -5.61 8.22 0.26
C GLY A 268 -6.69 9.27 0.02
N PRO A 269 -6.72 9.91 -1.16
CA PRO A 269 -7.63 11.01 -1.49
C PRO A 269 -9.12 10.71 -1.27
N HIS A 270 -9.51 9.45 -1.41
CA HIS A 270 -10.90 9.01 -1.25
C HIS A 270 -11.30 8.76 0.23
N ASP A 271 -10.34 8.75 1.15
CA ASP A 271 -10.58 8.56 2.58
C ASP A 271 -10.48 9.91 3.30
N VAL A 272 -11.61 10.58 3.58
CA VAL A 272 -11.63 11.88 4.27
C VAL A 272 -10.76 11.84 5.55
N PRO A 273 -9.87 12.83 5.77
CA PRO A 273 -9.68 14.09 5.03
C PRO A 273 -8.69 14.05 3.84
N GLY A 274 -8.36 12.87 3.32
CA GLY A 274 -7.71 12.66 2.02
C GLY A 274 -6.18 12.72 1.99
N HIS A 275 -5.52 13.10 3.08
CA HIS A 275 -4.07 13.30 3.15
C HIS A 275 -3.37 12.29 4.08
N TRP A 276 -3.74 11.02 3.96
CA TRP A 276 -3.19 9.95 4.79
C TRP A 276 -1.85 9.43 4.29
N LEU A 277 -0.91 9.23 5.21
CA LEU A 277 0.43 8.70 4.92
C LEU A 277 0.75 7.48 5.77
N VAL A 278 1.54 6.56 5.21
CA VAL A 278 2.02 5.38 5.93
C VAL A 278 3.14 5.76 6.90
N ILE A 279 3.00 5.38 8.17
CA ILE A 279 3.98 5.65 9.24
C ILE A 279 4.50 4.38 9.93
N ALA A 280 3.86 3.23 9.69
CA ALA A 280 4.33 1.93 10.16
C ALA A 280 3.66 0.81 9.38
N ALA A 281 4.25 -0.38 9.40
CA ALA A 281 3.59 -1.58 8.90
C ALA A 281 4.12 -2.82 9.63
N LYS A 282 3.37 -3.91 9.54
CA LYS A 282 3.77 -5.23 10.04
C LYS A 282 3.24 -6.32 9.13
N LEU A 283 3.98 -7.41 9.04
CA LEU A 283 3.43 -8.64 8.48
C LEU A 283 2.52 -9.29 9.51
N VAL A 284 1.52 -10.03 9.06
CA VAL A 284 0.59 -10.75 9.92
C VAL A 284 0.31 -12.13 9.37
N LYS A 285 -0.15 -13.02 10.26
CA LYS A 285 -0.72 -14.30 9.87
C LYS A 285 -2.22 -14.27 10.16
N GLU A 286 -3.03 -14.15 9.11
CA GLU A 286 -4.49 -14.19 9.21
C GLU A 286 -5.04 -15.34 8.37
N GLY A 287 -5.87 -16.20 8.97
CA GLY A 287 -6.44 -17.36 8.26
C GLY A 287 -5.40 -18.32 7.67
N GLY A 288 -4.18 -18.37 8.22
CA GLY A 288 -3.08 -19.18 7.69
C GLY A 288 -2.41 -18.60 6.43
N LYS A 289 -2.67 -17.34 6.10
CA LYS A 289 -2.03 -16.57 5.04
C LYS A 289 -1.10 -15.51 5.61
N ILE A 290 -0.06 -15.16 4.84
CA ILE A 290 0.79 -14.00 5.07
C ILE A 290 0.02 -12.77 4.57
N GLY A 291 -0.31 -11.85 5.46
CA GLY A 291 -0.90 -10.56 5.14
C GLY A 291 0.00 -9.40 5.59
N ILE A 292 -0.47 -8.17 5.36
CA ILE A 292 0.19 -6.95 5.80
C ILE A 292 -0.83 -6.02 6.46
N HIS A 293 -0.48 -5.49 7.64
CA HIS A 293 -1.23 -4.41 8.28
C HIS A 293 -0.42 -3.14 8.20
N VAL A 294 -1.11 -2.03 7.93
CA VAL A 294 -0.49 -0.74 7.67
C VAL A 294 -1.06 0.28 8.66
N LYS A 295 -0.18 1.07 9.24
CA LYS A 295 -0.55 2.20 10.10
C LYS A 295 -0.45 3.48 9.29
N PHE A 296 -1.56 4.18 9.24
CA PHE A 296 -1.68 5.48 8.59
C PHE A 296 -1.67 6.59 9.62
N ALA A 297 -1.24 7.78 9.21
CA ALA A 297 -1.33 9.01 9.96
C ALA A 297 -1.85 10.16 9.11
N LEU A 298 -2.60 11.05 9.74
CA LEU A 298 -2.81 12.42 9.27
C LEU A 298 -1.75 13.30 9.89
N LEU A 299 -1.12 14.12 9.05
CA LEU A 299 -0.10 15.06 9.47
C LEU A 299 -0.71 16.45 9.57
N GLY A 300 -0.40 17.14 10.66
CA GLY A 300 -0.56 18.59 10.75
C GLY A 300 0.70 19.25 10.24
N TYR A 301 0.56 20.17 9.30
CA TYR A 301 1.68 20.90 8.72
C TYR A 301 1.73 22.28 9.34
N GLU A 302 2.76 22.54 10.15
CA GLU A 302 2.98 23.89 10.66
C GLU A 302 3.48 24.74 9.51
N GLY A 303 2.68 25.73 9.12
CA GLY A 303 3.00 26.61 8.00
C GLY A 303 4.39 27.21 8.22
N GLN A 304 5.25 27.10 7.21
CA GLN A 304 6.38 28.02 7.13
C GLN A 304 5.77 29.41 7.12
N SER A 305 5.97 30.16 8.21
CA SER A 305 5.67 31.58 8.25
C SER A 305 6.35 32.19 7.03
N GLN A 306 5.57 32.54 6.00
CA GLN A 306 6.06 33.41 4.95
C GLN A 306 6.53 34.67 5.67
N GLY A 307 7.84 34.84 5.76
CA GLY A 307 8.42 36.09 6.20
C GLY A 307 7.87 37.15 5.27
N ASN A 308 6.98 37.99 5.78
CA ASN A 308 6.64 39.26 5.17
C ASN A 308 7.93 40.09 5.10
N SER A 309 8.74 39.89 4.08
CA SER A 309 9.75 40.84 3.65
C SER A 309 9.12 41.73 2.57
N PHE A 310 8.12 42.51 2.97
CA PHE A 310 7.78 43.74 2.28
C PHE A 310 7.82 44.86 3.32
N MET A 311 8.62 45.87 2.99
CA MET A 311 8.81 47.14 3.68
C MET A 311 9.76 47.12 4.90
N SER A 312 11.04 47.39 4.62
CA SER A 312 11.76 48.54 5.17
C SER A 312 12.94 48.88 4.25
#